data_AF-A0A497BX85-F1
#
_entry.id   AF-A0A497BX85-F1
#
_cell.length_a   1.000
_cell.length_b   1.000
_cell.length_c   1.000
_cell.angle_alpha   90.00
_cell.angle_beta   90.00
_cell.angle_gamma   90.00
#
_symmetry.space_group_name_H-M   'P 1'
#
loop_
_entity.id
_entity.type
_entity.pdbx_description
1 polymer ?
#
loop_
_entity_poly.entity_id
_entity_poly.type
_entity_poly.pdbx_seq_one_letter_code
_entity_poly.pdbx_strand_id
1 'polypeptide(L)'
;MKYDIYLVGVGGQGVLTIGDLITGAAARQEIPVSFYPTRGMAQRGGAVKARLRLGREGGGPNIPERGADLVIAMERSEALKAVRFIKPGGDFLLFGHVWAPTAVMLGKADYPTLAQVRKQVQEAGGRMHYLAPENLPLYEGAPVAANIYVLGAALGHTPLGEMLDPSQVANLVQTRWKRGAERNRFAFQAGLDAFARN
;
A
#
# COMPACT_ATOMS: atom_id res chain seq x y z
N MET A 1 11.38 10.35 14.44
CA MET A 1 10.99 10.82 13.08
C MET A 1 9.49 10.60 12.89
N LYS A 2 8.78 11.51 12.21
CA LYS A 2 7.33 11.39 11.97
C LYS A 2 7.08 10.92 10.55
N TYR A 3 6.11 10.02 10.34
CA TYR A 3 5.79 9.50 9.01
C TYR A 3 4.32 9.11 8.89
N ASP A 4 3.60 9.81 8.03
CA ASP A 4 2.17 9.67 7.80
C ASP A 4 1.95 8.88 6.50
N ILE A 5 1.22 7.76 6.61
CA ILE A 5 0.94 6.84 5.50
C ILE A 5 -0.55 6.85 5.18
N TYR A 6 -0.89 7.03 3.91
CA TYR A 6 -2.25 6.91 3.40
C TYR A 6 -2.40 5.64 2.57
N LEU A 7 -3.23 4.71 3.02
CA LEU A 7 -3.50 3.44 2.35
C LEU A 7 -4.83 3.51 1.62
N VAL A 8 -4.90 3.05 0.37
CA VAL A 8 -6.16 2.92 -0.39
C VAL A 8 -6.22 1.64 -1.21
N GLY A 9 -7.43 1.19 -1.47
CA GLY A 9 -7.73 0.09 -2.38
C GLY A 9 -9.21 -0.26 -2.32
N VAL A 10 -9.56 -1.43 -2.84
CA VAL A 10 -10.91 -1.98 -2.76
C VAL A 10 -11.00 -3.17 -1.82
N GLY A 11 -12.21 -3.47 -1.35
CA GLY A 11 -12.47 -4.60 -0.46
C GLY A 11 -11.91 -5.92 -1.00
N GLY A 12 -11.19 -6.66 -0.15
CA GLY A 12 -10.55 -7.94 -0.50
C GLY A 12 -9.06 -7.85 -0.84
N GLN A 13 -8.52 -6.65 -1.08
CA GLN A 13 -7.10 -6.48 -1.45
C GLN A 13 -6.12 -6.45 -0.27
N GLY A 14 -6.57 -6.69 0.97
CA GLY A 14 -5.67 -6.73 2.13
C GLY A 14 -5.09 -5.38 2.57
N VAL A 15 -5.68 -4.25 2.18
CA VAL A 15 -5.26 -2.88 2.59
C VAL A 15 -5.13 -2.74 4.11
N LEU A 16 -6.11 -3.26 4.86
CA LEU A 16 -6.06 -3.20 6.32
C LEU A 16 -5.01 -4.13 6.92
N THR A 17 -4.70 -5.23 6.25
CA THR A 17 -3.64 -6.14 6.65
C THR A 17 -2.26 -5.49 6.53
N ILE A 18 -2.04 -4.66 5.51
CA ILE A 18 -0.83 -3.83 5.40
C ILE A 18 -0.73 -2.90 6.62
N GLY A 19 -1.82 -2.20 6.95
CA GLY A 19 -1.88 -1.33 8.13
C GLY A 19 -1.62 -2.07 9.45
N ASP A 20 -2.23 -3.23 9.66
CA ASP A 20 -2.01 -4.06 10.85
C ASP A 20 -0.54 -4.47 11.00
N LEU A 21 0.11 -4.89 9.90
CA LEU A 21 1.50 -5.32 9.92
C LEU A 21 2.45 -4.15 10.21
N ILE A 22 2.23 -2.99 9.59
CA ILE A 22 2.98 -1.75 9.89
C ILE A 22 2.82 -1.36 11.37
N THR A 23 1.58 -1.40 11.87
CA THR A 23 1.27 -1.04 13.26
C THR A 23 1.93 -2.01 14.24
N GLY A 24 1.86 -3.31 13.98
CA GLY A 24 2.51 -4.33 14.81
C GLY A 24 4.04 -4.20 14.81
N ALA A 25 4.63 -3.85 13.67
CA ALA A 25 6.07 -3.64 13.55
C ALA A 25 6.53 -2.38 14.30
N ALA A 26 5.76 -1.30 14.20
CA ALA A 26 6.01 -0.06 14.94
C ALA A 26 5.93 -0.29 16.45
N ALA A 27 4.88 -0.99 16.91
CA ALA A 27 4.71 -1.31 18.33
C ALA A 27 5.88 -2.14 18.89
N ARG A 28 6.43 -3.09 18.13
CA ARG A 28 7.60 -3.89 18.54
C ARG A 28 8.90 -3.11 18.60
N GLN A 29 8.99 -2.02 17.84
CA GLN A 29 10.13 -1.10 17.86
C GLN A 29 9.86 0.11 18.77
N GLU A 30 8.81 0.05 19.60
CA GLU A 30 8.42 1.12 20.52
C GLU A 30 8.18 2.46 19.83
N ILE A 31 7.82 2.44 18.53
CA ILE A 31 7.49 3.63 17.75
C ILE A 31 6.00 3.95 17.98
N PRO A 32 5.66 5.17 18.48
CA PRO A 32 4.28 5.59 18.61
C PRO A 32 3.56 5.49 17.26
N VAL A 33 2.42 4.79 17.24
CA VAL A 33 1.66 4.57 16.02
C VAL A 33 0.17 4.74 16.25
N SER A 34 -0.50 5.36 15.30
CA SER A 34 -1.96 5.43 15.25
C SER A 34 -2.46 4.87 13.92
N PHE A 35 -3.54 4.09 13.96
CA PHE A 35 -4.10 3.41 12.78
C PHE A 35 -5.61 3.60 12.72
N TYR A 36 -6.08 4.19 11.61
CA TYR A 36 -7.48 4.56 11.43
C TYR A 36 -8.03 4.04 10.10
N PRO A 37 -8.60 2.83 10.12
CA PRO A 37 -9.24 2.25 8.95
C PRO A 37 -10.63 2.86 8.71
N THR A 38 -11.00 3.05 7.45
CA THR A 38 -12.35 3.41 7.01
C THR A 38 -12.76 2.46 5.89
N ARG A 39 -13.87 1.77 6.08
CA ARG A 39 -14.45 0.86 5.09
C ARG A 39 -15.71 1.49 4.51
N GLY A 40 -15.85 1.52 3.18
CA GLY A 40 -17.13 1.82 2.56
C GLY A 40 -18.19 0.79 2.93
N MET A 41 -19.47 1.14 2.78
CA MET A 41 -20.60 0.27 3.15
C MET A 41 -20.76 -0.97 2.25
N ALA A 42 -20.06 -1.02 1.10
CA ALA A 42 -20.15 -2.14 0.17
C ALA A 42 -19.26 -3.32 0.61
N GLN A 43 -19.84 -4.53 0.67
CA GLN A 43 -19.16 -5.75 1.10
C GLN A 43 -18.08 -6.25 0.12
N ARG A 44 -18.18 -5.91 -1.18
CA ARG A 44 -17.18 -6.20 -2.23
C ARG A 44 -17.06 -5.01 -3.19
N GLY A 45 -15.84 -4.72 -3.65
CA GLY A 45 -15.57 -3.59 -4.56
C GLY A 45 -15.74 -2.19 -3.93
N GLY A 46 -16.11 -2.10 -2.65
CA GLY A 46 -16.16 -0.84 -1.92
C GLY A 46 -14.77 -0.28 -1.65
N ALA A 47 -14.65 1.05 -1.69
CA ALA A 47 -13.43 1.74 -1.32
C ALA A 47 -13.04 1.43 0.13
N VAL A 48 -11.78 1.05 0.32
CA VAL A 48 -11.15 0.84 1.62
C VAL A 48 -9.99 1.80 1.71
N LYS A 49 -9.96 2.60 2.77
CA LYS A 49 -8.86 3.51 3.05
C LYS A 49 -8.41 3.36 4.49
N ALA A 50 -7.15 3.65 4.76
CA ALA A 50 -6.67 3.75 6.12
C ALA A 50 -5.59 4.82 6.23
N ARG A 51 -5.44 5.36 7.43
CA ARG A 51 -4.39 6.34 7.76
C ARG A 51 -3.53 5.76 8.86
N LEU A 52 -2.22 5.81 8.68
CA LEU A 52 -1.26 5.51 9.73
C LEU A 52 -0.40 6.72 10.00
N ARG A 53 -0.09 6.95 11.27
CA ARG A 53 0.84 8.00 11.68
C ARG A 53 1.85 7.41 12.63
N LEU A 54 3.11 7.39 12.22
CA LEU A 54 4.24 6.83 12.94
C LEU A 54 5.07 7.95 13.60
N GLY A 55 5.61 7.68 14.78
CA GLY A 55 6.48 8.58 15.53
C GLY A 55 5.82 9.87 16.02
N ARG A 56 4.49 9.87 16.17
CA ARG A 56 3.72 10.98 16.76
C ARG A 56 3.11 10.56 18.09
N GLU A 57 3.52 11.23 19.16
CA GLU A 57 2.85 11.15 20.45
C GLU A 57 1.64 12.09 20.46
N GLY A 58 0.45 11.53 20.30
CA GLY A 58 -0.80 12.27 20.25
C GLY A 58 -1.16 12.89 18.89
N GLY A 59 -2.36 13.49 18.86
CA GLY A 59 -2.97 14.04 17.64
C GLY A 59 -4.01 13.11 17.01
N GLY A 60 -4.97 13.73 16.31
CA GLY A 60 -6.07 13.00 15.68
C GLY A 60 -5.66 12.15 14.47
N PRO A 61 -6.59 11.31 13.97
CA PRO A 61 -6.39 10.38 12.88
C PRO A 61 -6.10 11.01 11.52
N ASN A 62 -6.33 12.31 11.42
CA ASN A 62 -6.44 12.96 10.13
C ASN A 62 -5.05 13.28 9.58
N ILE A 63 -4.82 12.83 8.35
CA ILE A 63 -3.72 13.27 7.51
C ILE A 63 -4.31 14.37 6.61
N PRO A 64 -3.83 15.63 6.69
CA PRO A 64 -4.32 16.69 5.84
C PRO A 64 -3.99 16.41 4.36
N GLU A 65 -4.68 17.10 3.45
CA GLU A 65 -4.26 17.09 2.05
C GLU A 65 -2.81 17.55 1.93
N ARG A 66 -2.08 16.95 0.99
CA ARG A 66 -0.62 17.11 0.84
C ARG A 66 0.19 16.83 2.11
N GLY A 67 -0.31 15.96 2.99
CA GLY A 67 0.31 15.65 4.29
C GLY A 67 0.92 14.25 4.40
N ALA A 68 0.64 13.33 3.48
CA ALA A 68 1.17 11.97 3.54
C ALA A 68 2.62 11.93 3.03
N ASP A 69 3.50 11.29 3.80
CA ASP A 69 4.86 10.96 3.40
C ASP A 69 4.87 9.81 2.40
N LEU A 70 3.94 8.86 2.57
CA LEU A 70 3.75 7.71 1.70
C LEU A 70 2.28 7.49 1.39
N VAL A 71 1.94 7.34 0.12
CA VAL A 71 0.67 6.76 -0.32
C VAL A 71 0.93 5.35 -0.83
N ILE A 72 0.19 4.35 -0.32
CA ILE A 72 0.16 2.99 -0.86
C ILE A 72 -1.22 2.75 -1.44
N ALA A 73 -1.30 2.60 -2.77
CA ALA A 73 -2.52 2.36 -3.50
C ALA A 73 -2.52 0.94 -4.10
N MET A 74 -3.50 0.14 -3.69
CA MET A 74 -3.69 -1.24 -4.17
C MET A 74 -4.55 -1.33 -5.44
N GLU A 75 -5.17 -0.22 -5.86
CA GLU A 75 -6.11 -0.17 -6.97
C GLU A 75 -6.00 1.19 -7.67
N ARG A 76 -6.02 1.19 -9.00
CA ARG A 76 -5.75 2.35 -9.86
C ARG A 76 -6.77 3.48 -9.75
N SER A 77 -8.07 3.19 -9.70
CA SER A 77 -9.08 4.24 -9.54
C SER A 77 -9.04 4.87 -8.15
N GLU A 78 -8.79 4.07 -7.11
CA GLU A 78 -8.59 4.57 -5.75
C GLU A 78 -7.30 5.38 -5.61
N ALA A 79 -6.24 5.00 -6.35
CA ALA A 79 -4.99 5.75 -6.42
C ALA A 79 -5.24 7.20 -6.86
N LEU A 80 -6.03 7.41 -7.92
CA LEU A 80 -6.34 8.75 -8.41
C LEU A 80 -7.04 9.62 -7.35
N LYS A 81 -7.92 9.02 -6.55
CA LYS A 81 -8.59 9.72 -5.43
C LYS A 81 -7.59 10.10 -4.32
N ALA A 82 -6.57 9.28 -4.11
CA ALA A 82 -5.56 9.44 -3.08
C ALA A 82 -4.46 10.45 -3.41
N VAL A 83 -4.28 10.83 -4.70
CA VAL A 83 -3.27 11.81 -5.14
C VAL A 83 -3.31 13.09 -4.30
N ARG A 84 -4.49 13.59 -3.94
CA ARG A 84 -4.63 14.83 -3.14
C ARG A 84 -3.95 14.78 -1.76
N PHE A 85 -3.64 13.59 -1.24
CA PHE A 85 -3.03 13.42 0.08
C PHE A 85 -1.51 13.37 0.04
N ILE A 86 -0.88 13.08 -1.11
CA ILE A 86 0.59 13.00 -1.19
C ILE A 86 1.21 14.40 -1.05
N LYS A 87 2.21 14.52 -0.17
CA LYS A 87 2.99 15.75 -0.07
C LYS A 87 4.00 15.87 -1.23
N PRO A 88 4.43 17.09 -1.61
CA PRO A 88 5.56 17.24 -2.52
C PRO A 88 6.82 16.52 -2.01
N GLY A 89 7.46 15.73 -2.87
CA GLY A 89 8.60 14.88 -2.54
C GLY A 89 8.24 13.58 -1.81
N GLY A 90 6.97 13.34 -1.47
CA GLY A 90 6.51 12.08 -0.87
C GLY A 90 6.48 10.93 -1.88
N ASP A 91 6.50 9.70 -1.37
CA ASP A 91 6.48 8.49 -2.19
C ASP A 91 5.06 7.99 -2.45
N PHE A 92 4.77 7.65 -3.69
CA PHE A 92 3.46 7.16 -4.13
C PHE A 92 3.62 5.79 -4.76
N LEU A 93 3.34 4.74 -3.99
CA LEU A 93 3.45 3.35 -4.43
C LEU A 93 2.09 2.85 -4.94
N LEU A 94 2.03 2.50 -6.22
CA LEU A 94 0.85 1.96 -6.88
C LEU A 94 1.06 0.50 -7.28
N PHE A 95 0.26 -0.41 -6.71
CA PHE A 95 -0.02 -1.70 -7.31
C PHE A 95 -1.14 -1.56 -8.33
N GLY A 96 -0.80 -1.66 -9.62
CA GLY A 96 -1.62 -1.20 -10.74
C GLY A 96 -2.92 -1.97 -11.03
N HIS A 97 -3.44 -2.74 -10.08
CA HIS A 97 -4.61 -3.58 -10.21
C HIS A 97 -5.82 -2.73 -10.64
N VAL A 98 -6.66 -3.31 -11.51
CA VAL A 98 -7.88 -2.70 -12.02
C VAL A 98 -9.07 -3.49 -11.51
N TRP A 99 -9.93 -2.83 -10.74
CA TRP A 99 -11.24 -3.39 -10.39
C TRP A 99 -12.32 -2.69 -11.21
N ALA A 100 -12.58 -3.20 -12.42
CA ALA A 100 -13.53 -2.60 -13.36
C ALA A 100 -14.99 -2.88 -12.95
N PRO A 101 -15.82 -1.86 -12.68
CA PRO A 101 -17.25 -2.04 -12.51
C PRO A 101 -17.93 -2.49 -13.81
N THR A 102 -19.14 -3.04 -13.71
CA THR A 102 -19.92 -3.53 -14.85
C THR A 102 -20.04 -2.51 -15.99
N ALA A 103 -20.25 -1.23 -15.69
CA ALA A 103 -20.35 -0.19 -16.71
C ALA A 103 -19.07 -0.08 -17.57
N VAL A 104 -17.91 -0.21 -16.95
CA VAL A 104 -16.60 -0.17 -17.63
C VAL A 104 -16.40 -1.44 -18.45
N MET A 105 -16.73 -2.61 -17.89
CA MET A 105 -16.66 -3.88 -18.62
C MET A 105 -17.57 -3.90 -19.86
N LEU A 106 -18.72 -3.21 -19.80
CA LEU A 106 -19.66 -3.05 -20.91
C LEU A 106 -19.29 -1.90 -21.87
N GLY A 107 -18.16 -1.22 -21.68
CA GLY A 107 -17.74 -0.08 -22.51
C GLY A 107 -18.60 1.17 -22.35
N LYS A 108 -19.40 1.27 -21.27
CA LYS A 108 -20.31 2.38 -20.98
C LYS A 108 -19.67 3.48 -20.12
N ALA A 109 -18.46 3.26 -19.64
CA ALA A 109 -17.70 4.22 -18.84
C ALA A 109 -16.19 3.97 -19.00
N ASP A 110 -15.40 5.02 -18.91
CA ASP A 110 -13.95 4.92 -18.91
C ASP A 110 -13.39 4.52 -17.54
N TYR A 111 -12.20 3.92 -17.54
CA TYR A 111 -11.40 3.70 -16.34
C TYR A 111 -10.15 4.55 -16.37
N PRO A 112 -9.66 5.05 -15.21
CA PRO A 112 -8.38 5.75 -15.17
C PRO A 112 -7.26 4.93 -15.78
N THR A 113 -6.52 5.54 -16.71
CA THR A 113 -5.31 4.97 -17.28
C THR A 113 -4.13 5.13 -16.32
N LEU A 114 -3.11 4.27 -16.46
CA LEU A 114 -1.87 4.42 -15.70
C LEU A 114 -1.20 5.78 -15.97
N ALA A 115 -1.25 6.26 -17.21
CA ALA A 115 -0.71 7.56 -17.62
C ALA A 115 -1.40 8.72 -16.90
N GLN A 116 -2.72 8.68 -16.76
CA GLN A 116 -3.48 9.69 -16.00
C GLN A 116 -3.08 9.70 -14.53
N VAL A 117 -2.95 8.53 -13.89
CA VAL A 117 -2.50 8.44 -12.48
C VAL A 117 -1.08 8.99 -12.34
N ARG A 118 -0.16 8.57 -13.22
CA ARG A 118 1.23 9.05 -13.22
C ARG A 118 1.32 10.56 -13.35
N LYS A 119 0.60 11.14 -14.32
CA LYS A 119 0.54 12.59 -14.52
C LYS A 119 0.08 13.32 -13.27
N GLN A 120 -0.99 12.84 -12.63
CA GLN A 120 -1.56 13.48 -11.45
C GLN A 120 -0.65 13.36 -10.21
N VAL A 121 0.03 12.23 -10.03
CA VAL A 121 1.05 12.06 -8.98
C VAL A 121 2.20 13.05 -9.19
N GLN A 122 2.67 13.20 -10.43
CA GLN A 122 3.74 14.14 -10.78
C GLN A 122 3.30 15.61 -10.57
N GLU A 123 2.09 15.97 -10.98
CA GLU A 123 1.52 17.31 -10.75
C GLU A 123 1.34 17.64 -9.26
N ALA A 124 1.07 16.63 -8.42
CA ALA A 124 1.07 16.77 -6.97
C ALA A 124 2.48 16.83 -6.34
N GLY A 125 3.53 16.62 -7.14
CA GLY A 125 4.93 16.59 -6.70
C GLY A 125 5.37 15.28 -6.04
N GLY A 126 4.60 14.20 -6.19
CA GLY A 126 4.94 12.89 -5.64
C GLY A 126 5.92 12.10 -6.50
N ARG A 127 6.70 11.20 -5.88
CA ARG A 127 7.58 10.24 -6.54
C ARG A 127 6.84 8.93 -6.75
N MET A 128 6.55 8.57 -8.00
CA MET A 128 5.77 7.37 -8.30
C MET A 128 6.63 6.11 -8.34
N HIS A 129 6.23 5.11 -7.54
CA HIS A 129 6.72 3.73 -7.59
C HIS A 129 5.59 2.85 -8.15
N TYR A 130 5.82 2.20 -9.29
CA TYR A 130 4.78 1.40 -9.94
C TYR A 130 5.11 -0.09 -9.91
N LEU A 131 4.18 -0.87 -9.35
CA LEU A 131 4.20 -2.32 -9.37
C LEU A 131 3.13 -2.82 -10.33
N ALA A 132 3.58 -3.40 -11.43
CA ALA A 132 2.72 -4.02 -12.44
C ALA A 132 2.08 -5.30 -11.85
N PRO A 133 0.74 -5.45 -11.84
CA PRO A 133 0.08 -6.67 -11.37
C PRO A 133 0.52 -7.94 -12.07
N GLU A 134 0.93 -7.82 -13.34
CA GLU A 134 1.41 -8.90 -14.19
C GLU A 134 2.76 -9.45 -13.71
N ASN A 135 3.52 -8.65 -12.96
CA ASN A 135 4.82 -9.04 -12.38
C ASN A 135 4.68 -9.64 -10.98
N LEU A 136 3.46 -9.87 -10.49
CA LEU A 136 3.25 -10.50 -9.19
C LEU A 136 3.83 -11.92 -9.21
N PRO A 137 4.79 -12.25 -8.33
CA PRO A 137 5.54 -13.48 -8.45
C PRO A 137 4.67 -14.70 -8.09
N LEU A 138 5.07 -15.85 -8.63
CA LEU A 138 4.46 -17.14 -8.30
C LEU A 138 5.31 -17.85 -7.25
N TYR A 139 4.65 -18.46 -6.27
CA TYR A 139 5.25 -19.41 -5.34
C TYR A 139 4.61 -20.76 -5.60
N GLU A 140 5.41 -21.76 -5.97
CA GLU A 140 4.94 -23.12 -6.31
C GLU A 140 3.79 -23.12 -7.34
N GLY A 141 3.91 -22.26 -8.36
CA GLY A 141 2.92 -22.14 -9.45
C GLY A 141 1.66 -21.33 -9.10
N ALA A 142 1.53 -20.80 -7.88
CA ALA A 142 0.40 -19.98 -7.46
C ALA A 142 0.79 -18.51 -7.18
N PRO A 143 -0.02 -17.51 -7.61
CA PRO A 143 0.31 -16.08 -7.42
C PRO A 143 0.39 -15.71 -5.94
N VAL A 144 1.44 -15.04 -5.48
CA VAL A 144 1.52 -14.66 -4.06
C VAL A 144 0.45 -13.65 -3.62
N ALA A 145 0.35 -13.41 -2.31
CA ALA A 145 -0.50 -12.37 -1.76
C ALA A 145 0.03 -10.98 -2.16
N ALA A 146 -0.69 -10.27 -3.03
CA ALA A 146 -0.28 -8.96 -3.57
C ALA A 146 -0.03 -7.91 -2.49
N ASN A 147 -0.83 -7.89 -1.43
CA ASN A 147 -0.66 -6.95 -0.32
C ASN A 147 0.65 -7.16 0.46
N ILE A 148 1.11 -8.41 0.56
CA ILE A 148 2.37 -8.74 1.24
C ILE A 148 3.57 -8.38 0.35
N TYR A 149 3.47 -8.64 -0.96
CA TYR A 149 4.43 -8.19 -1.94
C TYR A 149 4.57 -6.65 -1.96
N VAL A 150 3.44 -5.93 -1.98
CA VAL A 150 3.40 -4.47 -1.93
C VAL A 150 3.97 -3.92 -0.62
N LEU A 151 3.69 -4.56 0.52
CA LEU A 151 4.29 -4.17 1.79
C LEU A 151 5.82 -4.33 1.75
N GLY A 152 6.33 -5.44 1.20
CA GLY A 152 7.78 -5.62 0.98
C GLY A 152 8.36 -4.49 0.14
N ALA A 153 7.73 -4.17 -0.99
CA ALA A 153 8.18 -3.08 -1.84
C ALA A 153 8.12 -1.70 -1.17
N ALA A 154 7.11 -1.44 -0.33
CA ALA A 154 7.02 -0.20 0.43
C ALA A 154 8.20 -0.05 1.40
N LEU A 155 8.64 -1.13 2.05
CA LEU A 155 9.81 -1.10 2.92
C LEU A 155 11.12 -1.03 2.14
N GLY A 156 11.25 -1.75 1.03
CA GLY A 156 12.50 -1.79 0.27
C GLY A 156 12.82 -0.50 -0.49
N HIS A 157 11.80 0.30 -0.82
CA HIS A 157 11.95 1.39 -1.80
C HIS A 157 11.40 2.73 -1.35
N THR A 158 11.03 2.85 -0.07
CA THR A 158 10.64 4.14 0.53
C THR A 158 11.29 4.27 1.91
N PRO A 159 11.35 5.49 2.48
CA PRO A 159 11.86 5.71 3.84
C PRO A 159 11.11 4.93 4.95
N LEU A 160 10.00 4.25 4.62
CA LEU A 160 9.35 3.34 5.56
C LEU A 160 10.30 2.23 6.06
N GLY A 161 11.19 1.70 5.21
CA GLY A 161 12.17 0.68 5.62
C GLY A 161 13.28 1.19 6.53
N GLU A 162 13.54 2.50 6.53
CA GLU A 162 14.44 3.14 7.49
C GLU A 162 13.77 3.31 8.86
N MET A 163 12.44 3.46 8.85
CA MET A 163 11.65 3.61 10.08
C MET A 163 11.22 2.29 10.71
N LEU A 164 11.04 1.25 9.90
CA LEU A 164 10.66 -0.07 10.36
C LEU A 164 11.64 -1.09 9.82
N ASP A 165 12.36 -1.76 10.72
CA ASP A 165 13.27 -2.85 10.37
C ASP A 165 12.55 -3.90 9.50
N PRO A 166 12.95 -4.08 8.22
CA PRO A 166 12.33 -5.04 7.32
C PRO A 166 12.36 -6.48 7.85
N SER A 167 13.38 -6.83 8.65
CA SER A 167 13.48 -8.16 9.26
C SER A 167 12.39 -8.40 10.31
N GLN A 168 12.02 -7.37 11.08
CA GLN A 168 10.92 -7.43 12.05
C GLN A 168 9.57 -7.57 11.35
N VAL A 169 9.37 -6.89 10.23
CA VAL A 169 8.17 -7.04 9.41
C VAL A 169 8.12 -8.43 8.77
N ALA A 170 9.23 -8.94 8.26
CA ALA A 170 9.32 -10.31 7.72
C ALA A 170 8.93 -11.36 8.78
N ASN A 171 9.41 -11.20 10.02
CA ASN A 171 9.06 -12.07 11.14
C ASN A 171 7.56 -12.01 11.47
N LEU A 172 6.95 -10.82 11.44
CA LEU A 172 5.49 -10.68 11.57
C LEU A 172 4.74 -11.41 10.47
N VAL A 173 5.15 -11.23 9.22
CA VAL A 173 4.55 -11.87 8.05
C VAL A 173 4.62 -13.40 8.17
N GLN A 174 5.76 -13.94 8.60
CA GLN A 174 5.97 -15.38 8.75
C GLN A 174 5.18 -15.98 9.91
N THR A 175 4.97 -15.24 11.00
CA THR A 175 4.33 -15.77 12.22
C THR A 175 2.83 -15.49 12.33
N ARG A 176 2.30 -14.52 11.57
CA ARG A 176 0.88 -14.14 11.64
C ARG A 176 -0.08 -15.24 11.17
N TRP A 177 0.31 -16.03 10.17
CA TRP A 177 -0.53 -17.10 9.64
C TRP A 177 0.19 -18.44 9.68
N LYS A 178 -0.41 -19.44 10.35
CA LYS A 178 0.13 -20.81 10.39
C LYS A 178 0.21 -21.45 9.00
N ARG A 179 -0.78 -21.20 8.14
CA ARG A 179 -0.82 -21.68 6.75
C ARG A 179 -0.37 -20.57 5.81
N GLY A 180 0.49 -20.92 4.85
CA GLY A 180 1.00 -19.96 3.85
C GLY A 180 2.13 -19.05 4.37
N ALA A 181 2.74 -19.36 5.51
CA ALA A 181 3.85 -18.60 6.07
C ALA A 181 5.03 -18.46 5.09
N GLU A 182 5.46 -19.57 4.47
CA GLU A 182 6.56 -19.58 3.50
C GLU A 182 6.23 -18.79 2.25
N ARG A 183 5.03 -19.00 1.69
CA ARG A 183 4.52 -18.23 0.54
C ARG A 183 4.46 -16.73 0.83
N ASN A 184 4.02 -16.33 2.03
CA ASN A 184 3.97 -14.92 2.42
C ASN A 184 5.37 -14.34 2.67
N ARG A 185 6.29 -15.11 3.26
CA ARG A 185 7.69 -14.71 3.41
C ARG A 185 8.34 -14.49 2.05
N PHE A 186 8.14 -15.41 1.11
CA PHE A 186 8.60 -15.28 -0.27
C PHE A 186 7.98 -14.04 -0.93
N ALA A 187 6.66 -13.81 -0.76
CA ALA A 187 5.98 -12.63 -1.29
C ALA A 187 6.62 -11.32 -0.79
N PHE A 188 6.86 -11.24 0.53
CA PHE A 188 7.45 -10.08 1.17
C PHE A 188 8.88 -9.84 0.66
N GLN A 189 9.70 -10.89 0.61
CA GLN A 189 11.07 -10.80 0.11
C GLN A 189 11.11 -10.35 -1.35
N ALA A 190 10.31 -10.97 -2.22
CA ALA A 190 10.21 -10.55 -3.62
C ALA A 190 9.76 -9.09 -3.76
N GLY A 191 8.97 -8.59 -2.79
CA GLY A 191 8.62 -7.18 -2.67
C GLY A 191 9.81 -6.29 -2.35
N LEU A 192 10.62 -6.65 -1.37
CA LEU A 192 11.86 -5.91 -1.03
C LEU A 192 12.83 -5.80 -2.22
N ASP A 193 12.80 -6.78 -3.11
CA ASP A 193 13.68 -6.87 -4.28
C ASP A 193 13.05 -6.25 -5.56
N ALA A 194 11.82 -5.72 -5.47
CA ALA A 194 10.94 -5.45 -6.61
C ALA A 194 11.39 -4.34 -7.59
N PHE A 195 12.50 -3.64 -7.33
CA PHE A 195 13.02 -2.57 -8.21
C PHE A 195 14.49 -2.75 -8.62
N ALA A 196 15.06 -3.96 -8.48
CA ALA A 196 16.39 -4.29 -8.99
C ALA A 196 16.46 -4.43 -10.54
N ARG A 197 15.43 -4.00 -11.27
CA ARG A 197 15.37 -4.03 -12.73
C ARG A 197 14.93 -2.66 -13.25
N ASN A 198 15.85 -1.71 -13.26
CA ASN A 198 15.82 -0.57 -14.18
C ASN A 198 16.59 -0.96 -15.44
#